data_AF-A0A530BNU7-F1
#
_entry.id   AF-A0A530BNU7-F1
#
_cell.length_a   1.000
_cell.length_b   1.000
_cell.length_c   1.000
_cell.angle_alpha   90.00
_cell.angle_beta   90.00
_cell.angle_gamma   90.00
#
_symmetry.space_group_name_H-M   'P 1'
#
loop_
_entity.id
_entity.type
_entity.pdbx_description
1 polymer ?
#
loop_
_entity_poly.entity_id
_entity_poly.type
_entity_poly.pdbx_seq_one_letter_code
_entity_poly.pdbx_strand_id
1 'polypeptide(L)'
;GAICPIFENRRRLMGVDEEDAFKRRLAAIIELSERNGSHFPVRQLLALVANSLLGHPDARDGLMTCADVPALQDAGHLDLASIYRNIFGENLKPSRAEKTELFRKLNAFGIGAETSNRVDNLLVYGADDPAYKADYDELVVSDPVYGAMAAFTSAQRTYLEGADANERAVFLGALRAQRQRLFFTMPESKIDEYDLWDLSVFRYAGLYLETAQKISAGQAAPRQAVGMIVRGLN
;
A
#
# COMPACT_ATOMS: atom_id res chain seq x y z
N GLY A 1 11.63 -0.60 22.21
CA GLY A 1 10.50 -0.08 23.01
C GLY A 1 9.22 -0.69 22.52
N ALA A 2 8.20 -0.86 23.36
CA ALA A 2 6.90 -1.37 22.92
C ALA A 2 6.25 -0.40 21.92
N ILE A 3 5.73 -0.93 20.81
CA ILE A 3 5.06 -0.14 19.77
C ILE A 3 3.58 -0.46 19.83
N CYS A 4 2.74 0.56 19.99
CA CYS A 4 1.30 0.40 19.87
C CYS A 4 0.88 0.58 18.40
N PRO A 5 0.46 -0.48 17.69
CA PRO A 5 0.11 -0.39 16.27
C PRO A 5 -1.12 0.51 16.04
N ILE A 6 -2.06 0.57 16.99
CA ILE A 6 -3.22 1.48 16.90
C ILE A 6 -2.76 2.94 16.87
N PHE A 7 -1.84 3.32 17.75
CA PHE A 7 -1.30 4.68 17.80
C PHE A 7 -0.44 4.99 16.57
N GLU A 8 0.35 4.02 16.12
CA GLU A 8 1.16 4.16 14.91
C GLU A 8 0.30 4.33 13.65
N ASN A 9 -0.73 3.50 13.47
CA ASN A 9 -1.68 3.63 12.37
C ASN A 9 -2.41 4.98 12.42
N ARG A 10 -2.78 5.46 13.61
CA ARG A 10 -3.36 6.80 13.77
C ARG A 10 -2.39 7.89 13.35
N ARG A 11 -1.12 7.79 13.75
CA ARG A 11 -0.07 8.76 13.35
C ARG A 11 0.08 8.80 11.84
N ARG A 12 0.15 7.64 11.17
CA ARG A 12 0.25 7.54 9.71
C ARG A 12 -0.98 8.07 8.99
N LEU A 13 -2.18 7.74 9.48
CA LEU A 13 -3.44 8.23 8.90
C LEU A 13 -3.56 9.76 9.02
N MET A 14 -3.12 10.33 10.14
CA MET A 14 -3.14 11.78 10.35
C MET A 14 -2.11 12.51 9.47
N GLY A 15 -1.10 11.81 8.94
CA GLY A 15 -0.02 12.35 8.12
C GLY A 15 0.82 13.41 8.85
N VAL A 16 1.92 13.84 8.21
CA VAL A 16 2.73 14.96 8.72
C VAL A 16 2.09 16.30 8.34
N ASP A 17 1.58 16.41 7.11
CA ASP A 17 0.91 17.60 6.56
C ASP A 17 -0.14 17.21 5.49
N GLU A 18 -0.57 18.16 4.67
CA GLU A 18 -1.47 17.93 3.52
C GLU A 18 -0.75 17.30 2.32
N GLU A 19 0.58 17.36 2.29
CA GLU A 19 1.42 16.82 1.23
C GLU A 19 1.82 15.36 1.46
N ASP A 20 1.42 14.79 2.60
CA ASP A 20 1.69 13.42 2.98
C ASP A 20 1.27 12.41 1.90
N ALA A 21 2.24 11.60 1.47
CA ALA A 21 2.07 10.62 0.39
C ALA A 21 0.90 9.66 0.66
N PHE A 22 0.69 9.26 1.92
CA PHE A 22 -0.39 8.34 2.28
C PHE A 22 -1.75 8.95 1.99
N LYS A 23 -1.97 10.20 2.44
CA LYS A 23 -3.23 10.90 2.22
C LYS A 23 -3.47 11.17 0.74
N ARG A 24 -2.45 11.64 0.02
CA ARG A 24 -2.56 11.89 -1.43
C ARG A 24 -2.94 10.63 -2.18
N ARG A 25 -2.29 9.50 -1.87
CA ARG A 25 -2.56 8.22 -2.53
C ARG A 25 -3.91 7.63 -2.16
N LEU A 26 -4.32 7.75 -0.90
CA LEU A 26 -5.65 7.34 -0.47
C LEU A 26 -6.76 8.19 -1.13
N ALA A 27 -6.57 9.51 -1.20
CA ALA A 27 -7.48 10.41 -1.89
C ALA A 27 -7.54 10.08 -3.39
N ALA A 28 -6.40 9.83 -4.03
CA ALA A 28 -6.32 9.45 -5.44
C ALA A 28 -7.13 8.19 -5.76
N ILE A 29 -6.98 7.11 -4.98
CA ILE A 29 -7.75 5.87 -5.24
C ILE A 29 -9.25 6.05 -4.97
N ILE A 30 -9.62 6.87 -3.98
CA ILE A 30 -11.03 7.20 -3.73
C ILE A 30 -11.59 7.99 -4.92
N GLU A 31 -10.91 9.07 -5.33
CA GLU A 31 -11.31 9.90 -6.46
C GLU A 31 -11.45 9.09 -7.76
N LEU A 32 -10.47 8.21 -8.05
CA LEU A 32 -10.53 7.32 -9.20
C LEU A 32 -11.73 6.39 -9.14
N SER A 33 -12.06 5.86 -7.96
CA SER A 33 -13.23 5.00 -7.78
C SER A 33 -14.53 5.76 -8.04
N GLU A 34 -14.64 6.98 -7.52
CA GLU A 34 -15.81 7.85 -7.74
C GLU A 34 -15.99 8.20 -9.22
N ARG A 35 -14.90 8.52 -9.91
CA ARG A 35 -14.89 8.80 -11.36
C ARG A 35 -15.24 7.56 -12.19
N ASN A 36 -15.01 6.37 -11.66
CA ASN A 36 -15.42 5.10 -12.25
C ASN A 36 -16.83 4.64 -11.82
N GLY A 37 -17.65 5.57 -11.29
CA GLY A 37 -19.04 5.33 -10.89
C GLY A 37 -19.21 4.61 -9.55
N SER A 38 -18.13 4.36 -8.82
CA SER A 38 -18.11 3.66 -7.54
C SER A 38 -17.97 4.63 -6.36
N HIS A 39 -19.04 5.37 -6.07
CA HIS A 39 -19.05 6.35 -4.96
C HIS A 39 -18.87 5.69 -3.58
N PHE A 40 -18.16 6.35 -2.66
CA PHE A 40 -18.00 5.94 -1.26
C PHE A 40 -18.88 6.77 -0.32
N PRO A 41 -20.02 6.23 0.17
CA PRO A 41 -20.80 6.90 1.20
C PRO A 41 -19.97 7.14 2.46
N VAL A 42 -20.30 8.18 3.23
CA VAL A 42 -19.64 8.52 4.52
C VAL A 42 -19.48 7.30 5.44
N ARG A 43 -20.47 6.40 5.47
CA ARG A 43 -20.40 5.15 6.24
C ARG A 43 -19.23 4.26 5.83
N GLN A 44 -18.97 4.12 4.52
CA GLN A 44 -17.85 3.33 4.02
C GLN A 44 -16.51 4.00 4.36
N LEU A 45 -16.45 5.33 4.31
CA LEU A 45 -15.24 6.07 4.73
C LEU A 45 -14.95 5.91 6.23
N LEU A 46 -15.97 5.98 7.08
CA LEU A 46 -15.82 5.72 8.53
C LEU A 46 -15.41 4.27 8.82
N ALA A 47 -15.98 3.32 8.08
CA ALA A 47 -15.59 1.91 8.17
C ALA A 47 -14.14 1.69 7.72
N LEU A 48 -13.70 2.38 6.66
CA LEU A 48 -12.31 2.35 6.19
C LEU A 48 -11.37 2.85 7.27
N VAL A 49 -11.64 4.02 7.85
CA VAL A 49 -10.82 4.58 8.93
C VAL A 49 -10.75 3.62 10.13
N ALA A 50 -11.89 3.09 10.58
CA ALA A 50 -11.91 2.14 11.70
C ALA A 50 -11.08 0.87 11.38
N ASN A 51 -11.24 0.30 10.18
CA ASN A 51 -10.50 -0.88 9.78
C ASN A 51 -9.00 -0.60 9.60
N SER A 52 -8.64 0.53 9.00
CA SER A 52 -7.26 1.00 8.85
C SER A 52 -6.53 1.14 10.18
N LEU A 53 -7.22 1.66 11.21
CA LEU A 53 -6.64 1.88 12.54
C LEU A 53 -6.54 0.60 13.36
N LEU A 54 -7.59 -0.22 13.34
CA LEU A 54 -7.78 -1.33 14.26
C LEU A 54 -7.59 -2.70 13.61
N GLY A 55 -7.31 -2.78 12.31
CA GLY A 55 -7.24 -4.07 11.62
C GLY A 55 -6.09 -4.94 12.14
N HIS A 56 -6.41 -6.19 12.50
CA HIS A 56 -5.43 -7.23 12.77
C HIS A 56 -6.06 -8.62 12.59
N PRO A 57 -5.45 -9.55 11.83
CA PRO A 57 -6.05 -10.87 11.54
C PRO A 57 -6.24 -11.75 12.78
N ASP A 58 -5.34 -11.67 13.76
CA ASP A 58 -5.44 -12.46 15.00
C ASP A 58 -6.42 -11.87 16.03
N ALA A 59 -6.96 -10.68 15.79
CA ALA A 59 -7.93 -10.07 16.67
C ALA A 59 -9.34 -10.59 16.40
N ARG A 60 -10.20 -10.49 17.43
CA ARG A 60 -11.61 -10.84 17.29
C ARG A 60 -12.26 -10.02 16.17
N ASP A 61 -12.97 -10.71 15.28
CA ASP A 61 -13.62 -10.11 14.11
C ASP A 61 -12.66 -9.32 13.17
N GLY A 62 -11.35 -9.55 13.29
CA GLY A 62 -10.30 -8.87 12.53
C GLY A 62 -9.99 -7.45 13.03
N LEU A 63 -10.49 -7.04 14.20
CA LEU A 63 -10.30 -5.70 14.75
C LEU A 63 -9.74 -5.77 16.17
N MET A 64 -8.50 -5.32 16.35
CA MET A 64 -7.83 -5.24 17.65
C MET A 64 -8.35 -4.08 18.49
N THR A 65 -8.25 -4.26 19.79
CA THR A 65 -8.43 -3.27 20.84
C THR A 65 -7.10 -3.01 21.54
N CYS A 66 -7.04 -1.99 22.39
CA CYS A 66 -5.83 -1.72 23.19
C CYS A 66 -5.44 -2.90 24.10
N ALA A 67 -6.40 -3.75 24.48
CA ALA A 67 -6.14 -4.92 25.33
C ALA A 67 -5.43 -6.06 24.58
N ASP A 68 -5.56 -6.12 23.25
CA ASP A 68 -4.94 -7.16 22.42
C ASP A 68 -3.45 -6.88 22.16
N VAL A 69 -3.05 -5.60 22.19
CA VAL A 69 -1.71 -5.13 21.78
C VAL A 69 -0.56 -5.86 22.49
N PRO A 70 -0.56 -6.07 23.83
CA PRO A 70 0.54 -6.77 24.50
C PRO A 70 0.74 -8.20 23.96
N ALA A 71 -0.35 -8.97 23.83
CA ALA A 71 -0.29 -10.34 23.34
C ALA A 71 0.19 -10.42 21.88
N LEU A 72 -0.25 -9.49 21.04
CA LEU A 72 0.18 -9.41 19.63
C LEU A 72 1.66 -9.03 19.50
N GLN A 73 2.14 -8.15 20.39
CA GLN A 73 3.55 -7.77 20.44
C GLN A 73 4.43 -8.95 20.89
N ASP A 74 4.01 -9.69 21.92
CA ASP A 74 4.74 -10.86 22.41
C ASP A 74 4.79 -11.99 21.36
N ALA A 75 3.75 -12.11 20.53
CA ALA A 75 3.72 -13.03 19.39
C ALA A 75 4.58 -12.57 18.19
N GLY A 76 5.06 -11.33 18.17
CA GLY A 76 5.86 -10.79 17.07
C GLY A 76 5.06 -10.51 15.79
N HIS A 77 3.74 -10.40 15.87
CA HIS A 77 2.83 -10.27 14.72
C HIS A 77 2.40 -8.81 14.44
N LEU A 78 3.10 -7.82 14.99
CA LEU A 78 2.70 -6.41 14.87
C LEU A 78 2.65 -5.88 13.42
N ASP A 79 3.42 -6.46 12.51
CA ASP A 79 3.36 -6.14 11.07
C ASP A 79 1.99 -6.44 10.46
N LEU A 80 1.28 -7.43 10.99
CA LEU A 80 -0.05 -7.79 10.52
C LEU A 80 -1.09 -6.69 10.83
N ALA A 81 -0.74 -5.74 11.70
CA ALA A 81 -1.53 -4.54 11.98
C ALA A 81 -1.38 -3.41 10.94
N SER A 82 -0.55 -3.60 9.91
CA SER A 82 -0.20 -2.56 8.94
C SER A 82 -1.41 -1.86 8.31
N ILE A 83 -1.48 -0.53 8.48
CA ILE A 83 -2.51 0.31 7.88
C ILE A 83 -2.65 0.10 6.37
N TYR A 84 -1.53 -0.13 5.66
CA TYR A 84 -1.49 -0.29 4.21
C TYR A 84 -2.22 -1.55 3.75
N ARG A 85 -2.17 -2.62 4.57
CA ARG A 85 -2.88 -3.88 4.33
C ARG A 85 -4.35 -3.77 4.72
N ASN A 86 -4.60 -3.08 5.84
CA ASN A 86 -5.93 -2.88 6.38
C ASN A 86 -6.83 -2.02 5.47
N ILE A 87 -6.26 -1.12 4.67
CA ILE A 87 -7.02 -0.40 3.64
C ILE A 87 -7.71 -1.36 2.67
N PHE A 88 -7.07 -2.48 2.34
CA PHE A 88 -7.61 -3.50 1.43
C PHE A 88 -8.38 -4.61 2.16
N GLY A 89 -8.52 -4.53 3.49
CA GLY A 89 -9.27 -5.50 4.29
C GLY A 89 -8.51 -6.81 4.54
N GLU A 90 -7.19 -6.84 4.44
CA GLU A 90 -6.39 -8.07 4.64
C GLU A 90 -6.37 -8.59 6.08
N ASN A 91 -6.81 -7.78 7.05
CA ASN A 91 -7.09 -8.21 8.42
C ASN A 91 -8.35 -9.09 8.53
N LEU A 92 -9.19 -9.15 7.50
CA LEU A 92 -10.42 -9.93 7.51
C LEU A 92 -10.23 -11.26 6.79
N LYS A 93 -11.09 -12.24 7.10
CA LYS A 93 -11.20 -13.45 6.29
C LYS A 93 -11.54 -13.08 4.83
N PRO A 94 -10.95 -13.74 3.82
CA PRO A 94 -11.17 -13.40 2.41
C PRO A 94 -12.64 -13.29 2.03
N SER A 95 -13.46 -14.25 2.48
CA SER A 95 -14.90 -14.28 2.22
C SER A 95 -15.66 -13.09 2.82
N ARG A 96 -15.16 -12.47 3.89
CA ARG A 96 -15.75 -11.25 4.48
C ARG A 96 -15.28 -10.02 3.73
N ALA A 97 -14.00 -9.95 3.36
CA ALA A 97 -13.45 -8.85 2.58
C ALA A 97 -14.18 -8.73 1.22
N GLU A 98 -14.34 -9.83 0.49
CA GLU A 98 -15.01 -9.87 -0.82
C GLU A 98 -16.50 -9.44 -0.77
N LYS A 99 -17.20 -9.81 0.32
CA LYS A 99 -18.59 -9.42 0.54
C LYS A 99 -18.75 -7.96 0.97
N THR A 100 -17.69 -7.37 1.51
CA THR A 100 -17.71 -5.97 1.95
C THR A 100 -17.44 -5.05 0.77
N GLU A 101 -18.45 -4.27 0.37
CA GLU A 101 -18.38 -3.43 -0.83
C GLU A 101 -17.21 -2.45 -0.84
N LEU A 102 -16.88 -1.87 0.32
CA LEU A 102 -15.72 -1.01 0.51
C LEU A 102 -14.43 -1.67 0.02
N PHE A 103 -14.11 -2.86 0.53
CA PHE A 103 -12.87 -3.56 0.18
C PHE A 103 -12.91 -4.09 -1.24
N ARG A 104 -14.08 -4.49 -1.75
CA ARG A 104 -14.21 -4.90 -3.16
C ARG A 104 -13.82 -3.76 -4.11
N LYS A 105 -14.29 -2.53 -3.85
CA LYS A 105 -13.93 -1.35 -4.65
C LYS A 105 -12.43 -1.06 -4.60
N LEU A 106 -11.83 -1.11 -3.41
CA LEU A 106 -10.40 -0.83 -3.24
C LEU A 106 -9.51 -1.94 -3.84
N ASN A 107 -9.91 -3.21 -3.70
CA ASN A 107 -9.17 -4.33 -4.29
C ASN A 107 -9.25 -4.36 -5.83
N ALA A 108 -10.25 -3.71 -6.45
CA ALA A 108 -10.32 -3.59 -7.91
C ALA A 108 -9.13 -2.82 -8.53
N PHE A 109 -8.40 -2.04 -7.72
CA PHE A 109 -7.16 -1.38 -8.15
C PHE A 109 -5.98 -2.35 -8.23
N GLY A 110 -6.07 -3.56 -7.66
CA GLY A 110 -5.00 -4.58 -7.70
C GLY A 110 -3.73 -4.20 -6.94
N ILE A 111 -3.76 -3.19 -6.06
CA ILE A 111 -2.57 -2.70 -5.37
C ILE A 111 -1.95 -3.79 -4.50
N GLY A 112 -0.69 -4.13 -4.82
CA GLY A 112 0.09 -5.20 -4.21
C GLY A 112 -0.01 -6.56 -4.91
N ALA A 113 -1.07 -6.79 -5.67
CA ALA A 113 -1.19 -7.96 -6.55
C ALA A 113 -0.45 -7.74 -7.87
N GLU A 114 -0.58 -6.54 -8.44
CA GLU A 114 0.22 -6.13 -9.60
C GLU A 114 1.70 -5.99 -9.22
N THR A 115 2.57 -6.34 -10.17
CA THR A 115 4.02 -6.41 -9.96
C THR A 115 4.74 -5.41 -10.85
N SER A 116 5.77 -4.76 -10.33
CA SER A 116 6.66 -3.89 -11.11
C SER A 116 8.08 -4.38 -10.91
N ASN A 117 8.81 -4.63 -12.01
CA ASN A 117 10.21 -5.09 -11.92
C ASN A 117 11.08 -4.08 -11.15
N ARG A 118 10.82 -2.77 -11.27
CA ARG A 118 11.59 -1.75 -10.55
C ARG A 118 11.39 -1.88 -9.04
N VAL A 119 10.13 -1.96 -8.61
CA VAL A 119 9.76 -2.11 -7.19
C VAL A 119 10.19 -3.48 -6.65
N ASP A 120 10.00 -4.54 -7.41
CA ASP A 120 10.34 -5.90 -6.98
C ASP A 120 11.84 -6.10 -6.86
N ASN A 121 12.64 -5.61 -7.81
CA ASN A 121 14.09 -5.69 -7.71
C ASN A 121 14.60 -4.94 -6.48
N LEU A 122 14.05 -3.74 -6.19
CA LEU A 122 14.34 -3.02 -4.96
C LEU A 122 14.01 -3.86 -3.72
N LEU A 123 12.80 -4.41 -3.65
CA LEU A 123 12.33 -5.17 -2.47
C LEU A 123 13.03 -6.51 -2.29
N VAL A 124 13.49 -7.16 -3.37
CA VAL A 124 14.15 -8.46 -3.34
C VAL A 124 15.65 -8.31 -3.11
N TYR A 125 16.32 -7.42 -3.85
CA TYR A 125 17.79 -7.33 -3.87
C TYR A 125 18.35 -6.11 -3.14
N GLY A 126 17.50 -5.14 -2.74
CA GLY A 126 17.97 -3.85 -2.24
C GLY A 126 18.81 -3.87 -0.97
N ALA A 127 18.75 -4.95 -0.19
CA ALA A 127 19.61 -5.13 0.98
C ALA A 127 21.08 -5.40 0.61
N ASP A 128 21.32 -6.09 -0.51
CA ASP A 128 22.61 -6.69 -0.87
C ASP A 128 23.21 -6.12 -2.17
N ASP A 129 22.38 -5.55 -3.05
CA ASP A 129 22.81 -4.95 -4.32
C ASP A 129 23.15 -3.45 -4.14
N PRO A 130 24.41 -3.04 -4.35
CA PRO A 130 24.82 -1.64 -4.25
C PRO A 130 24.02 -0.68 -5.15
N ALA A 131 23.45 -1.15 -6.27
CA ALA A 131 22.66 -0.33 -7.17
C ALA A 131 21.33 0.12 -6.56
N TYR A 132 20.76 -0.67 -5.64
CA TYR A 132 19.48 -0.41 -5.01
C TYR A 132 19.61 0.03 -3.55
N LYS A 133 20.81 -0.07 -2.96
CA LYS A 133 21.02 0.11 -1.51
C LYS A 133 20.54 1.45 -0.96
N ALA A 134 20.82 2.54 -1.69
CA ALA A 134 20.42 3.89 -1.26
C ALA A 134 18.89 4.02 -1.17
N ASP A 135 18.19 3.59 -2.22
CA ASP A 135 16.73 3.62 -2.27
C ASP A 135 16.10 2.61 -1.32
N TYR A 136 16.74 1.46 -1.09
CA TYR A 136 16.27 0.48 -0.10
C TYR A 136 16.36 1.06 1.31
N ASP A 137 17.44 1.77 1.62
CA ASP A 137 17.60 2.45 2.91
C ASP A 137 16.54 3.54 3.10
N GLU A 138 16.28 4.33 2.05
CA GLU A 138 15.29 5.41 2.06
C GLU A 138 13.84 4.89 2.13
N LEU A 139 13.48 3.87 1.36
CA LEU A 139 12.08 3.44 1.14
C LEU A 139 11.66 2.25 2.01
N VAL A 140 12.61 1.51 2.57
CA VAL A 140 12.34 0.29 3.36
C VAL A 140 12.94 0.41 4.75
N VAL A 141 14.24 0.70 4.89
CA VAL A 141 14.93 0.71 6.21
C VAL A 141 14.51 1.89 7.08
N SER A 142 14.19 3.02 6.46
CA SER A 142 13.69 4.22 7.16
C SER A 142 12.40 3.98 7.97
N ASP A 143 11.64 2.94 7.63
CA ASP A 143 10.43 2.51 8.34
C ASP A 143 10.68 1.21 9.11
N PRO A 144 11.06 1.27 10.40
CA PRO A 144 11.32 0.08 11.21
C PRO A 144 10.03 -0.65 11.63
N VAL A 145 8.84 -0.08 11.41
CA VAL A 145 7.58 -0.66 11.91
C VAL A 145 6.88 -1.49 10.83
N TYR A 146 6.72 -0.95 9.62
CA TYR A 146 6.06 -1.65 8.51
C TYR A 146 6.96 -1.80 7.26
N GLY A 147 8.18 -1.26 7.30
CA GLY A 147 9.19 -1.41 6.26
C GLY A 147 10.12 -2.58 6.54
N ALA A 148 11.32 -2.29 7.05
CA ALA A 148 12.37 -3.26 7.37
C ALA A 148 12.12 -4.00 8.69
N MET A 149 10.91 -4.51 8.92
CA MET A 149 10.65 -5.33 10.10
C MET A 149 11.43 -6.66 10.02
N ALA A 150 11.75 -7.22 11.19
CA ALA A 150 12.49 -8.49 11.29
C ALA A 150 11.85 -9.62 10.48
N ALA A 151 10.51 -9.73 10.47
CA ALA A 151 9.81 -10.76 9.69
C ALA A 151 10.08 -10.64 8.18
N PHE A 152 10.02 -9.42 7.62
CA PHE A 152 10.28 -9.19 6.21
C PHE A 152 11.76 -9.44 5.85
N THR A 153 12.68 -8.84 6.61
CA THR A 153 14.13 -8.97 6.34
C THR A 153 14.66 -10.39 6.55
N SER A 154 14.06 -11.16 7.46
CA SER A 154 14.33 -12.59 7.60
C SER A 154 13.80 -13.37 6.40
N ALA A 155 12.55 -13.17 6.01
CA ALA A 155 11.96 -13.85 4.86
C ALA A 155 12.69 -13.53 3.54
N GLN A 156 13.17 -12.29 3.38
CA GLN A 156 13.99 -11.86 2.24
C GLN A 156 15.30 -12.64 2.15
N ARG A 157 16.05 -12.74 3.26
CA ARG A 157 17.30 -13.53 3.31
C ARG A 157 17.06 -15.00 3.02
N THR A 158 16.07 -15.61 3.70
CA THR A 158 15.71 -17.01 3.46
C THR A 158 15.35 -17.26 1.99
N TYR A 159 14.63 -16.33 1.36
CA TYR A 159 14.31 -16.42 -0.07
C TYR A 159 15.57 -16.41 -0.96
N LEU A 160 16.52 -15.50 -0.71
CA LEU A 160 17.77 -15.39 -1.48
C LEU A 160 18.73 -16.58 -1.25
N GLU A 161 18.71 -17.18 -0.07
CA GLU A 161 19.55 -18.33 0.29
C GLU A 161 19.03 -19.67 -0.29
N GLY A 162 17.87 -19.67 -0.94
CA GLY A 162 17.30 -20.86 -1.59
C GLY A 162 16.12 -21.48 -0.83
N ALA A 163 15.14 -20.65 -0.47
CA ALA A 163 13.91 -21.05 0.20
C ALA A 163 13.18 -22.26 -0.43
N ASP A 164 12.61 -23.09 0.44
CA ASP A 164 11.67 -24.14 0.04
C ASP A 164 10.32 -23.55 -0.44
N ALA A 165 9.38 -24.41 -0.83
CA ALA A 165 8.09 -23.96 -1.35
C ALA A 165 7.26 -23.17 -0.33
N ASN A 166 7.34 -23.52 0.95
CA ASN A 166 6.59 -22.87 2.02
C ASN A 166 7.22 -21.52 2.38
N GLU A 167 8.54 -21.49 2.55
CA GLU A 167 9.31 -20.26 2.80
C GLU A 167 9.15 -19.25 1.67
N ARG A 168 9.11 -19.73 0.42
CA ARG A 168 8.81 -18.90 -0.75
C ARG A 168 7.41 -18.28 -0.66
N ALA A 169 6.40 -19.05 -0.27
CA ALA A 169 5.03 -18.54 -0.13
C ALA A 169 4.95 -17.44 0.95
N VAL A 170 5.66 -17.61 2.06
CA VAL A 170 5.77 -16.60 3.12
C VAL A 170 6.38 -15.30 2.58
N PHE A 171 7.51 -15.39 1.86
CA PHE A 171 8.15 -14.20 1.29
C PHE A 171 7.27 -13.52 0.24
N LEU A 172 6.59 -14.26 -0.64
CA LEU A 172 5.69 -13.67 -1.63
C LEU A 172 4.51 -12.92 -0.99
N GLY A 173 3.98 -13.43 0.13
CA GLY A 173 2.99 -12.72 0.93
C GLY A 173 3.53 -11.41 1.52
N ALA A 174 4.76 -11.46 2.05
CA ALA A 174 5.43 -10.27 2.58
C ALA A 174 5.74 -9.24 1.47
N LEU A 175 6.15 -9.69 0.29
CA LEU A 175 6.42 -8.85 -0.88
C LEU A 175 5.18 -8.08 -1.32
N ARG A 176 4.01 -8.74 -1.36
CA ARG A 176 2.72 -8.09 -1.62
C ARG A 176 2.44 -6.97 -0.60
N ALA A 177 2.61 -7.24 0.69
CA ALA A 177 2.41 -6.23 1.73
C ALA A 177 3.37 -5.04 1.59
N GLN A 178 4.60 -5.28 1.16
CA GLN A 178 5.60 -4.25 0.92
C GLN A 178 5.26 -3.38 -0.30
N ARG A 179 4.75 -3.98 -1.39
CA ARG A 179 4.21 -3.23 -2.54
C ARG A 179 3.07 -2.32 -2.14
N GLN A 180 2.14 -2.82 -1.33
CA GLN A 180 1.05 -2.00 -0.79
C GLN A 180 1.58 -0.83 0.03
N ARG A 181 2.55 -1.07 0.93
CA ARG A 181 3.19 0.02 1.68
C ARG A 181 3.80 1.04 0.72
N LEU A 182 4.67 0.61 -0.19
CA LEU A 182 5.38 1.51 -1.08
C LEU A 182 4.42 2.35 -1.94
N PHE A 183 3.30 1.78 -2.38
CA PHE A 183 2.26 2.55 -3.07
C PHE A 183 1.80 3.78 -2.28
N PHE A 184 1.70 3.67 -0.95
CA PHE A 184 1.25 4.77 -0.09
C PHE A 184 2.38 5.59 0.55
N THR A 185 3.61 5.08 0.61
CA THR A 185 4.74 5.76 1.29
C THR A 185 5.78 6.34 0.35
N MET A 186 5.79 5.94 -0.92
CA MET A 186 6.79 6.42 -1.86
C MET A 186 6.69 7.95 -2.02
N PRO A 187 7.79 8.68 -1.83
CA PRO A 187 7.79 10.13 -1.95
C PRO A 187 7.52 10.54 -3.41
N GLU A 188 6.98 11.75 -3.60
CA GLU A 188 6.57 12.18 -4.93
C GLU A 188 7.74 12.27 -5.92
N SER A 189 8.95 12.56 -5.44
CA SER A 189 10.17 12.57 -6.23
C SER A 189 10.53 11.23 -6.87
N LYS A 190 10.01 10.11 -6.35
CA LYS A 190 10.36 8.74 -6.76
C LYS A 190 9.27 8.06 -7.60
N ILE A 191 8.12 8.69 -7.81
CA ILE A 191 6.97 8.08 -8.52
C ILE A 191 7.33 7.69 -9.94
N ASP A 192 7.89 8.63 -10.69
CA ASP A 192 8.23 8.44 -12.11
C ASP A 192 9.43 7.50 -12.24
N GLU A 193 10.36 7.54 -11.28
CA GLU A 193 11.50 6.63 -11.23
C GLU A 193 11.07 5.17 -11.06
N TYR A 194 10.04 4.91 -10.25
CA TYR A 194 9.56 3.56 -9.96
C TYR A 194 8.32 3.13 -10.74
N ASP A 195 7.80 3.99 -11.63
CA ASP A 195 6.52 3.82 -12.31
C ASP A 195 5.43 3.38 -11.32
N LEU A 196 5.25 4.12 -10.21
CA LEU A 196 4.46 3.68 -9.05
C LEU A 196 3.07 3.10 -9.39
N TRP A 197 2.40 3.67 -10.40
CA TRP A 197 1.07 3.25 -10.83
C TRP A 197 1.04 1.88 -11.53
N ASP A 198 2.18 1.33 -11.94
CA ASP A 198 2.32 -0.07 -12.39
C ASP A 198 2.03 -1.07 -11.26
N LEU A 199 2.07 -0.64 -10.00
CA LEU A 199 1.55 -1.43 -8.87
C LEU A 199 0.02 -1.48 -8.82
N SER A 200 -0.69 -0.94 -9.82
CA SER A 200 -2.14 -0.98 -9.93
C SER A 200 -2.57 -1.42 -11.32
N VAL A 201 -3.80 -1.95 -11.42
CA VAL A 201 -4.42 -2.32 -12.70
C VAL A 201 -4.52 -1.09 -13.62
N PHE A 202 -4.66 0.10 -13.03
CA PHE A 202 -4.79 1.36 -13.73
C PHE A 202 -3.44 2.09 -13.86
N ARG A 203 -2.51 1.53 -14.63
CA ARG A 203 -1.14 2.09 -14.81
C ARG A 203 -1.08 3.58 -15.21
N TYR A 204 -2.10 4.09 -15.90
CA TYR A 204 -2.19 5.50 -16.31
C TYR A 204 -3.02 6.36 -15.36
N ALA A 205 -3.41 5.85 -14.20
CA ALA A 205 -4.25 6.56 -13.23
C ALA A 205 -3.63 7.89 -12.77
N GLY A 206 -2.30 7.94 -12.55
CA GLY A 206 -1.61 9.18 -12.22
C GLY A 206 -1.77 10.26 -13.29
N LEU A 207 -1.50 9.89 -14.55
CA LEU A 207 -1.65 10.79 -15.70
C LEU A 207 -3.12 11.21 -15.91
N TYR A 208 -4.06 10.31 -15.65
CA TYR A 208 -5.49 10.62 -15.70
C TYR A 208 -5.89 11.67 -14.65
N LEU A 209 -5.46 11.51 -13.39
CA LEU A 209 -5.73 12.48 -12.32
C LEU A 209 -5.10 13.85 -12.61
N GLU A 210 -3.84 13.87 -13.05
CA GLU A 210 -3.15 15.10 -13.45
C GLU A 210 -3.90 15.81 -14.59
N THR A 211 -4.33 15.05 -15.59
CA THR A 211 -5.10 15.58 -16.73
C THR A 211 -6.44 16.14 -16.28
N ALA A 212 -7.18 15.43 -15.43
CA ALA A 212 -8.46 15.87 -14.90
C ALA A 212 -8.31 17.16 -14.08
N GLN A 213 -7.28 17.26 -13.24
CA GLN A 213 -6.99 18.44 -12.46
C GLN A 213 -6.67 19.65 -13.35
N LYS A 214 -5.76 19.49 -14.32
CA LYS A 214 -5.36 20.58 -15.25
C LYS A 214 -6.55 21.09 -16.06
N ILE A 215 -7.36 20.19 -16.61
CA ILE A 215 -8.55 20.58 -17.39
C ILE A 215 -9.57 21.30 -16.51
N SER A 216 -9.83 20.81 -15.28
CA SER A 216 -10.73 21.47 -14.32
C SER A 216 -10.26 22.88 -13.96
N ALA A 217 -8.94 23.10 -13.93
CA ALA A 217 -8.31 24.41 -13.71
C ALA A 217 -8.24 25.30 -14.97
N GLY A 218 -8.80 24.87 -16.12
CA GLY A 218 -8.73 25.61 -17.39
C GLY A 218 -7.34 25.61 -18.05
N GLN A 219 -6.45 24.73 -17.61
CA GLN A 219 -5.09 24.58 -18.15
C GLN A 219 -5.05 23.57 -19.30
N ALA A 220 -3.98 23.62 -20.09
CA ALA A 220 -3.76 22.65 -21.16
C ALA A 220 -3.49 21.25 -20.58
N ALA A 221 -4.12 20.23 -21.19
CA ALA A 221 -3.85 18.83 -20.85
C ALA A 221 -2.38 18.46 -21.13
N PRO A 222 -1.79 17.52 -20.35
CA PRO A 222 -0.45 17.01 -20.61
C PRO A 222 -0.32 16.47 -22.05
N ARG A 223 0.79 16.80 -22.73
CA ARG A 223 1.03 16.35 -24.12
C ARG A 223 0.99 14.82 -24.26
N GLN A 224 1.49 14.11 -23.25
CA GLN A 224 1.45 12.66 -23.19
C GLN A 224 0.01 12.13 -23.21
N ALA A 225 -0.88 12.70 -22.39
CA ALA A 225 -2.29 12.31 -22.36
C ALA A 225 -2.98 12.53 -23.71
N VAL A 226 -2.75 13.69 -24.34
CA VAL A 226 -3.27 13.98 -25.69
C VAL A 226 -2.78 12.94 -26.71
N GLY A 227 -1.48 12.61 -26.67
CA GLY A 227 -0.90 11.62 -27.57
C GLY A 227 -1.50 10.21 -27.42
N MET A 228 -1.84 9.80 -26.20
CA MET A 228 -2.47 8.49 -25.94
C MET A 228 -3.93 8.46 -26.39
N ILE A 229 -4.69 9.53 -26.14
CA ILE A 229 -6.07 9.68 -26.60
C ILE A 229 -6.15 9.60 -28.13
N VAL A 230 -5.29 10.35 -28.83
CA VAL A 230 -5.26 10.36 -30.31
C VAL A 230 -4.91 8.98 -30.87
N ARG A 231 -4.13 8.17 -30.14
CA ARG A 231 -3.75 6.80 -30.53
C ARG A 231 -4.76 5.73 -30.11
N GLY A 232 -5.84 6.10 -29.40
CA GLY A 232 -6.82 5.15 -28.87
C GLY A 232 -6.26 4.19 -27.82
N LEU A 233 -5.24 4.62 -27.07
CA LEU A 233 -4.54 3.79 -26.06
C LEU A 233 -5.08 3.98 -24.63
N ASN A 234 -6.24 4.62 -24.48
CA ASN A 234 -6.92 4.83 -23.20
C ASN A 234 -8.01 3.79 -22.95
#